data_AF-A0A815H4A4-F1
#
_entry.id   AF-A0A815H4A4-F1
#
_cell.length_a   1.000
_cell.length_b   1.000
_cell.length_c   1.000
_cell.angle_alpha   90.00
_cell.angle_beta   90.00
_cell.angle_gamma   90.00
#
_symmetry.space_group_name_H-M   'P 1'
#
loop_
_entity.id
_entity.type
_entity.pdbx_description
1 polymer ?
#
loop_
_entity_poly.entity_id
_entity_poly.type
_entity_poly.pdbx_seq_one_letter_code
_entity_poly.pdbx_strand_id
1 'polypeptide(L)'
;MGRRRTILCLICYVINSVIIYAQSPIGLEPPASDRGLMVGAAVGIRHLRNNVDDVRYRSYLERNFKMIVLGFELMSMQISKGENQYNLTDPDWLLDPTNLLSNS
;
A
#
# COMPACT_ATOMS: atom_id res chain seq x y z
N MET A 1 -24.91 -49.03 -18.10
CA MET A 1 -25.75 -47.87 -17.70
C MET A 1 -25.05 -46.82 -16.81
N GLY A 2 -23.89 -47.10 -16.20
CA GLY A 2 -23.23 -46.15 -15.27
C GLY A 2 -22.55 -44.92 -15.89
N ARG A 3 -21.81 -45.08 -17.01
CA ARG A 3 -21.01 -44.01 -17.64
C ARG A 3 -21.81 -42.76 -18.03
N ARG A 4 -23.05 -42.92 -18.50
CA ARG A 4 -23.90 -41.79 -18.92
C ARG A 4 -24.36 -40.93 -17.75
N ARG A 5 -24.56 -41.54 -16.58
CA ARG A 5 -24.93 -40.82 -15.35
C ARG A 5 -23.76 -40.01 -14.80
N THR A 6 -22.54 -40.57 -14.84
CA THR A 6 -21.33 -39.86 -14.37
C THR A 6 -21.03 -38.62 -15.21
N ILE A 7 -21.21 -38.73 -16.54
CA ILE A 7 -21.03 -37.59 -17.46
C ILE A 7 -22.06 -36.50 -17.16
N LEU A 8 -23.31 -36.87 -16.91
CA LEU A 8 -24.38 -35.91 -16.58
C LEU A 8 -24.08 -35.17 -15.27
N CYS A 9 -23.67 -35.87 -14.21
CA CYS A 9 -23.31 -35.24 -12.94
C CYS A 9 -22.12 -34.29 -13.07
N LEU A 10 -21.12 -34.63 -13.89
CA LEU A 10 -19.94 -33.81 -14.11
C LEU A 10 -20.28 -32.53 -14.88
N ILE A 11 -21.17 -32.62 -15.88
CA ILE A 11 -21.69 -31.45 -16.60
C ILE A 11 -22.50 -30.56 -15.64
N CYS A 12 -23.38 -31.14 -14.82
CA CYS A 12 -24.12 -30.37 -13.81
C CYS A 12 -23.18 -29.67 -12.82
N TYR A 13 -22.10 -30.32 -12.38
CA TYR A 13 -21.13 -29.73 -11.46
C TYR A 13 -20.39 -28.54 -12.10
N VAL A 14 -19.96 -28.67 -13.35
CA VAL A 14 -19.27 -27.59 -14.08
C VAL A 14 -20.21 -26.43 -14.45
N ILE A 15 -21.49 -26.69 -14.74
CA ILE A 15 -22.45 -25.62 -15.02
C ILE A 15 -22.82 -24.85 -13.73
N ASN A 16 -22.83 -25.53 -12.58
CA ASN A 16 -23.15 -24.91 -11.29
C ASN A 16 -21.92 -24.34 -10.56
N SER A 17 -20.71 -24.45 -11.12
CA SER A 17 -19.55 -23.81 -10.53
C SER A 17 -19.65 -22.29 -10.68
N VAL A 18 -19.92 -21.61 -9.56
CA VAL A 18 -19.91 -20.16 -9.46
C VAL A 18 -18.46 -19.69 -9.39
N ILE A 19 -18.02 -18.96 -10.42
CA ILE A 19 -16.73 -18.28 -10.38
C ILE A 19 -16.90 -17.01 -9.57
N ILE A 20 -16.40 -17.02 -8.33
CA ILE A 20 -16.30 -15.81 -7.51
C ILE A 20 -15.04 -15.07 -7.96
N TYR A 21 -15.23 -14.03 -8.79
CA TYR A 21 -14.19 -13.04 -8.99
C TYR A 21 -14.10 -12.22 -7.71
N ALA A 22 -13.05 -12.43 -6.92
CA ALA A 22 -12.74 -11.52 -5.83
C ALA A 22 -12.62 -10.12 -6.43
N GLN A 23 -13.52 -9.22 -6.04
CA GLN A 23 -13.41 -7.80 -6.38
C GLN A 23 -12.03 -7.32 -5.91
N SER A 24 -11.41 -6.45 -6.72
CA SER A 24 -10.07 -5.89 -6.50
C SER A 24 -9.73 -5.73 -5.01
N PRO A 25 -8.56 -6.20 -4.53
CA PRO A 25 -8.29 -6.32 -3.10
C PRO A 25 -8.54 -4.99 -2.38
N ILE A 26 -9.53 -4.93 -1.48
CA ILE A 26 -9.82 -3.73 -0.70
C ILE A 26 -8.58 -3.45 0.16
N GLY A 27 -8.04 -2.23 0.10
CA GLY A 27 -6.87 -1.86 0.89
C GLY A 27 -7.16 -1.93 2.39
N LEU A 28 -6.13 -1.81 3.22
CA LEU A 28 -6.29 -1.80 4.69
C LEU A 28 -6.99 -0.53 5.21
N GLU A 29 -6.95 0.57 4.46
CA GLU A 29 -7.50 1.86 4.88
C GLU A 29 -9.03 1.88 4.94
N PRO A 30 -9.80 1.46 3.90
CA PRO A 30 -11.26 1.51 3.93
C PRO A 30 -11.89 0.76 5.12
N PRO A 31 -11.56 -0.52 5.40
CA PRO A 31 -12.18 -1.25 6.51
C PRO A 31 -11.75 -0.72 7.90
N ALA A 32 -10.61 -0.02 7.99
CA ALA A 32 -10.20 0.63 9.23
C ALA A 32 -10.93 1.96 9.44
N SER A 33 -11.05 2.77 8.39
CA SER A 33 -11.81 4.03 8.39
C SER A 33 -13.28 3.80 8.75
N ASP A 34 -13.91 2.73 8.23
CA ASP A 34 -15.29 2.35 8.59
C ASP A 34 -15.47 2.03 10.08
N ARG A 35 -14.38 1.63 10.76
CA ARG A 35 -14.36 1.34 12.21
C ARG A 35 -13.87 2.54 13.04
N GLY A 36 -13.64 3.70 12.41
CA GLY A 36 -13.08 4.88 13.07
C GLY A 36 -11.61 4.72 13.48
N LEU A 37 -10.90 3.75 12.90
CA LEU A 37 -9.48 3.50 13.16
C LEU A 37 -8.62 4.14 12.07
N MET A 38 -7.51 4.76 12.49
CA MET A 38 -6.49 5.26 11.57
C MET A 38 -5.39 4.22 11.43
N VAL A 39 -5.12 3.80 10.19
CA VAL A 39 -4.02 2.90 9.85
C VAL A 39 -2.88 3.73 9.27
N GLY A 40 -1.70 3.60 9.87
CA GLY A 40 -0.51 4.30 9.41
C GLY A 40 0.69 3.37 9.21
N ALA A 41 1.68 3.85 8.47
CA ALA A 41 2.92 3.14 8.19
C ALA A 41 4.14 4.02 8.47
N ALA A 42 5.19 3.41 9.00
CA ALA A 42 6.53 3.99 9.03
C ALA A 42 7.28 3.57 7.75
N VAL A 43 7.77 4.55 6.99
CA VAL A 43 8.49 4.31 5.73
C VAL A 43 9.78 5.09 5.69
N GLY A 44 10.77 4.54 4.98
CA GLY A 44 12.02 5.25 4.72
C GLY A 44 11.96 6.06 3.43
N ILE A 45 12.52 7.27 3.42
CA ILE A 45 12.50 8.17 2.24
C ILE A 45 13.20 7.56 1.05
N ARG A 46 14.25 6.77 1.27
CA ARG A 46 14.95 6.09 0.19
C ARG A 46 14.01 5.20 -0.64
N HIS A 47 13.00 4.60 -0.01
CA HIS A 47 12.02 3.76 -0.70
C HIS A 47 11.00 4.59 -1.49
N LEU A 48 10.70 5.81 -1.04
CA LEU A 48 9.81 6.73 -1.73
C LEU A 48 10.50 7.44 -2.91
N ARG A 49 11.75 7.88 -2.74
CA ARG A 49 12.48 8.67 -3.74
C ARG A 49 12.94 7.83 -4.93
N ASN A 50 13.35 6.59 -4.69
CA ASN A 50 14.06 5.82 -5.72
C ASN A 50 13.15 5.27 -6.82
N ASN A 51 11.82 5.46 -6.77
CA ASN A 51 10.85 4.97 -7.77
C ASN A 51 11.17 3.56 -8.29
N VAL A 52 11.70 2.69 -7.43
CA VAL A 52 12.38 1.44 -7.84
C VAL A 52 11.38 0.49 -8.49
N ASP A 53 10.09 0.69 -8.22
CA ASP A 53 9.01 -0.16 -8.69
C ASP A 53 7.93 0.59 -9.48
N ASP A 54 8.30 1.66 -10.19
CA ASP A 54 7.40 2.34 -11.14
C ASP A 54 6.11 2.82 -10.45
N VAL A 55 6.29 3.55 -9.33
CA VAL A 55 5.22 4.16 -8.51
C VAL A 55 4.34 3.15 -7.74
N ARG A 56 4.52 1.83 -7.94
CA ARG A 56 3.68 0.80 -7.30
C ARG A 56 3.76 0.83 -5.77
N TYR A 57 4.92 1.10 -5.19
CA TYR A 57 5.10 1.16 -3.74
C TYR A 57 4.30 2.32 -3.16
N ARG A 58 4.34 3.47 -3.85
CA ARG A 58 3.58 4.65 -3.49
C ARG A 58 2.07 4.39 -3.57
N SER A 59 1.60 3.84 -4.70
CA SER A 59 0.18 3.49 -4.86
C SER A 59 -0.28 2.44 -3.84
N TYR A 60 0.60 1.52 -3.44
CA TYR A 60 0.34 0.59 -2.35
C TYR A 60 0.16 1.33 -1.03
N LEU A 61 1.03 2.29 -0.71
CA LEU A 61 0.95 3.06 0.52
C LEU A 61 -0.35 3.90 0.58
N GLU A 62 -0.65 4.63 -0.49
CA GLU A 62 -1.85 5.47 -0.60
C GLU A 62 -3.16 4.67 -0.50
N ARG A 63 -3.18 3.43 -1.03
CA ARG A 63 -4.35 2.56 -0.95
C ARG A 63 -4.58 1.94 0.44
N ASN A 64 -3.52 1.81 1.26
CA ASN A 64 -3.56 1.01 2.48
C ASN A 64 -3.38 1.81 3.77
N PHE A 65 -2.82 3.02 3.71
CA PHE A 65 -2.48 3.80 4.89
C PHE A 65 -2.97 5.23 4.75
N LYS A 66 -3.59 5.73 5.81
CA LYS A 66 -4.09 7.10 5.92
C LYS A 66 -3.02 8.07 6.44
N MET A 67 -2.03 7.54 7.15
CA MET A 67 -0.93 8.30 7.72
C MET A 67 0.39 7.63 7.41
N ILE A 68 1.35 8.41 6.91
CA ILE A 68 2.71 7.95 6.63
C ILE A 68 3.66 8.76 7.49
N VAL A 69 4.54 8.09 8.23
CA VAL A 69 5.56 8.72 9.06
C VAL A 69 6.95 8.24 8.64
N LEU A 70 7.96 9.06 8.90
CA LEU A 70 9.35 8.69 8.65
C LEU A 70 9.83 7.71 9.71
N GLY A 71 10.45 6.63 9.27
CA GLY A 71 10.93 5.58 10.17
C GLY A 71 12.08 6.07 11.05
N PHE A 72 13.09 6.70 10.45
CA PHE A 72 14.33 7.07 11.15
C PHE A 72 14.85 8.47 10.79
N GLU A 73 14.36 9.04 9.69
CA GLU A 73 14.90 10.25 9.07
C GLU A 73 14.62 11.52 9.88
N LEU A 74 13.65 11.49 10.79
CA LEU A 74 13.38 12.57 11.75
C LEU A 74 14.15 12.43 13.07
N MET A 75 14.93 11.37 13.25
CA MET A 75 15.70 11.19 14.48
C MET A 75 16.84 12.21 14.57
N SER A 76 17.15 12.66 15.78
CA SER A 76 18.24 13.63 16.03
C SER A 76 19.58 13.19 15.45
N MET A 77 19.89 11.89 15.44
CA MET A 77 21.14 11.35 14.87
C MET A 77 21.19 11.46 13.34
N GLN A 78 20.05 11.53 12.66
CA GLN A 78 19.98 11.69 11.20
C GLN A 78 20.02 13.17 10.81
N ILE A 79 19.31 14.01 11.57
CA ILE A 79 19.22 15.45 11.32
C ILE A 79 20.50 16.19 11.77
N SER A 80 20.98 15.96 12.99
CA SER A 80 22.13 16.69 13.54
C SER A 80 23.45 16.13 13.01
N LYS A 81 24.25 16.96 12.32
CA LYS A 81 25.59 16.61 11.81
C LYS A 81 26.74 17.22 12.62
N GLY A 82 26.42 18.09 13.58
CA GLY A 82 27.38 18.77 14.45
C GLY A 82 26.72 19.97 15.11
N GLU A 83 27.48 20.75 15.88
CA GLU A 83 26.97 21.99 16.45
C GLU A 83 26.49 22.94 15.34
N ASN A 84 25.22 23.32 15.41
CA ASN A 84 24.55 24.19 14.43
C ASN A 84 24.58 23.67 12.97
N GLN A 85 24.82 22.38 12.76
CA GLN A 85 24.79 21.75 11.44
C GLN A 85 23.65 20.74 11.36
N TYR A 86 22.67 21.01 10.50
CA TYR A 86 21.48 20.20 10.33
C TYR A 86 21.34 19.76 8.88
N ASN A 87 21.08 18.47 8.67
CA ASN A 87 20.68 17.94 7.38
C ASN A 87 19.16 17.68 7.38
N LEU A 88 18.42 18.59 6.75
CA LEU A 88 16.97 18.50 6.61
C LEU A 88 16.53 18.05 5.21
N THR A 89 17.46 17.69 4.34
CA THR A 89 17.18 17.30 2.94
C THR A 89 16.09 16.24 2.82
N ASP A 90 16.14 15.22 3.67
CA ASP A 90 15.19 14.11 3.66
C ASP A 90 13.83 14.52 4.26
N PRO A 91 13.76 15.07 5.50
CA PRO A 91 12.53 15.66 6.03
C PRO A 91 11.84 16.64 5.07
N ASP A 92 12.59 17.57 4.49
CA ASP A 92 12.07 18.61 3.59
C ASP A 92 11.50 17.99 2.30
N TRP A 93 12.17 16.97 1.74
CA TRP A 93 11.67 16.27 0.56
C TRP A 93 10.30 15.63 0.82
N LEU A 94 10.08 15.03 1.99
CA LEU A 94 8.78 14.44 2.33
C LEU A 94 7.71 15.51 2.56
N LEU A 95 8.05 16.58 3.29
CA LEU A 95 7.10 17.62 3.67
C LEU A 95 6.72 18.54 2.52
N ASP A 96 7.51 18.56 1.44
CA ASP A 96 7.18 19.28 0.22
C ASP A 96 5.85 18.76 -0.37
N PRO A 97 4.79 19.59 -0.38
CA PRO A 97 3.49 19.21 -0.91
C PRO A 97 3.57 18.78 -2.37
N THR A 98 4.53 19.32 -3.12
CA THR A 98 4.77 18.98 -4.53
C THR A 98 5.22 17.54 -4.69
N ASN A 99 5.92 16.98 -3.71
CA ASN A 99 6.36 15.59 -3.77
C ASN A 99 5.27 14.62 -3.32
N LEU A 100 4.31 15.06 -2.49
CA LEU A 100 3.18 14.25 -2.01
C LEU A 100 1.91 14.36 -2.87
N LEU A 101 1.64 15.49 -3.52
CA LEU A 101 0.38 15.79 -4.22
C LEU A 101 0.50 15.99 -5.75
N SER A 102 1.67 15.81 -6.37
CA SER A 102 1.85 16.14 -7.80
C SER A 102 1.23 15.19 -8.82
N ASN A 103 0.50 14.15 -8.43
CA ASN A 103 -0.17 13.23 -9.38
C ASN A 103 -1.56 12.77 -8.91
N SER A 104 -2.33 13.65 -8.25
CA SER A 104 -3.78 13.46 -8.10
C SER A 104 -4.52 14.03 -9.31
#